data_AF-E4XNJ0-F1
#
_entry.id   AF-E4XNJ0-F1
#
_cell.length_a   1.000
_cell.length_b   1.000
_cell.length_c   1.000
_cell.angle_alpha   90.00
_cell.angle_beta   90.00
_cell.angle_gamma   90.00
#
_symmetry.space_group_name_H-M   'P 1'
#
loop_
_entity.id
_entity.type
_entity.pdbx_description
1 polymer ?
#
loop_
_entity_poly.entity_id
_entity_poly.type
_entity_poly.pdbx_seq_one_letter_code
_entity_poly.pdbx_strand_id
1 'polypeptide(L)'
;MIREGGVRNCIEENELKKVLRLLAAGEKKINLKEREFRAFLNGKKRKETQKKFWIRHNWEVAEAGWTIKFKTAFETFGGDGKFFYLWISKKEGGAKFKATAQQINSLNGEEVYQRELQSEKDGTRQLIKYKQATGYGFVRFNITIL
;
A
#
# COMPACT_ATOMS: atom_id res chain seq x y z
N MET A 1 -27.73 -15.36 6.17
CA MET A 1 -26.34 -15.09 6.63
C MET A 1 -25.86 -13.80 5.99
N ILE A 2 -25.70 -12.75 6.80
CA ILE A 2 -25.14 -11.48 6.35
C ILE A 2 -23.64 -11.73 6.14
N ARG A 3 -23.16 -11.58 4.90
CA ARG A 3 -21.72 -11.60 4.59
C ARG A 3 -21.11 -10.30 5.14
N GLU A 4 -20.81 -10.26 6.43
CA GLU A 4 -20.07 -9.16 7.07
C GLU A 4 -18.56 -9.19 6.75
N GLY A 5 -18.18 -9.79 5.61
CA GLY A 5 -16.85 -9.68 5.05
C GLY A 5 -16.72 -8.30 4.40
N GLY A 6 -16.11 -7.36 5.13
CA GLY A 6 -15.84 -5.98 4.70
C GLY A 6 -15.54 -5.88 3.21
N VAL A 7 -16.53 -5.37 2.48
CA VAL A 7 -16.56 -5.17 1.03
C VAL A 7 -15.20 -4.67 0.55
N ARG A 8 -14.54 -5.48 -0.30
CA ARG A 8 -13.67 -5.12 -1.45
C ARG A 8 -13.04 -3.72 -1.49
N ASN A 9 -12.49 -3.21 -0.39
CA ASN A 9 -11.81 -1.91 -0.36
C ASN A 9 -10.36 -2.03 -0.79
N CYS A 10 -10.16 -2.65 -1.96
CA CYS A 10 -8.88 -2.67 -2.62
C CYS A 10 -8.50 -1.22 -2.98
N ILE A 11 -7.21 -0.89 -2.91
CA ILE A 11 -6.74 0.40 -3.38
C ILE A 11 -6.88 0.49 -4.91
N GLU A 12 -7.49 1.56 -5.40
CA GLU A 12 -7.62 1.84 -6.83
C GLU A 12 -6.54 2.82 -7.31
N GLU A 13 -6.31 2.88 -8.62
CA GLU A 13 -5.32 3.78 -9.22
C GLU A 13 -5.53 5.25 -8.82
N ASN A 14 -6.77 5.75 -8.84
CA ASN A 14 -7.10 7.12 -8.43
C ASN A 14 -6.78 7.40 -6.95
N GLU A 15 -6.76 6.37 -6.11
CA GLU A 15 -6.41 6.50 -4.69
C GLU A 15 -4.90 6.53 -4.52
N LEU A 16 -4.15 5.75 -5.32
CA LEU A 16 -2.70 5.87 -5.41
C LEU A 16 -2.29 7.26 -5.91
N LYS A 17 -2.97 7.82 -6.91
CA LYS A 17 -2.72 9.21 -7.36
C LYS A 17 -2.92 10.22 -6.22
N LYS A 18 -3.95 10.04 -5.38
CA LYS A 18 -4.16 10.90 -4.19
C LYS A 18 -3.04 10.75 -3.17
N VAL A 19 -2.58 9.53 -2.90
CA VAL A 19 -1.42 9.27 -2.04
C VAL A 19 -0.18 10.00 -2.57
N LEU A 20 0.07 9.94 -3.88
CA LEU A 20 1.20 10.64 -4.50
C LEU A 20 1.08 12.17 -4.42
N ARG A 21 -0.13 12.73 -4.56
CA ARG A 21 -0.37 14.17 -4.36
C ARG A 21 -0.10 14.61 -2.92
N LEU A 22 -0.45 13.79 -1.94
CA LEU A 22 -0.12 14.05 -0.53
C LEU A 22 1.39 14.08 -0.31
N LEU A 23 2.12 13.11 -0.86
CA LEU A 23 3.59 13.11 -0.83
C LEU A 23 4.17 14.37 -1.48
N ALA A 24 3.60 14.80 -2.62
CA ALA A 24 3.99 16.03 -3.29
C ALA A 24 3.71 17.30 -2.47
N ALA A 25 2.64 17.28 -1.66
CA ALA A 25 2.32 18.36 -0.72
C ALA A 25 3.20 18.35 0.55
N GLY A 26 4.14 17.41 0.67
CA GLY A 26 5.06 17.31 1.80
C GLY A 26 4.55 16.42 2.94
N GLU A 27 3.44 15.70 2.74
CA GLU A 27 2.92 14.77 3.74
C GLU A 27 3.93 13.63 3.95
N LYS A 28 4.45 13.49 5.17
CA LYS A 28 5.48 12.50 5.47
C LYS A 28 4.92 11.16 5.89
N LYS A 29 3.71 11.12 6.45
CA LYS A 29 3.11 9.89 6.99
C LYS A 29 1.81 9.61 6.29
N ILE A 30 1.72 8.44 5.68
CA ILE A 30 0.52 7.99 4.97
C ILE A 30 0.04 6.70 5.62
N ASN A 31 -0.98 6.85 6.46
CA ASN A 31 -1.67 5.74 7.05
C ASN A 31 -2.83 5.31 6.16
N LEU A 32 -2.79 4.08 5.65
CA LEU A 32 -3.88 3.52 4.85
C LEU A 32 -5.04 3.02 5.73
N LYS A 33 -4.95 3.17 7.07
CA LYS A 33 -6.09 3.09 8.00
C LYS A 33 -6.77 4.46 8.12
N GLU A 34 -7.92 4.58 7.46
CA GLU A 34 -9.13 5.30 7.87
C GLU A 34 -9.03 6.75 8.41
N ARG A 35 -8.36 7.00 9.54
CA ARG A 35 -8.67 8.16 10.38
C ARG A 35 -8.04 9.46 9.87
N GLU A 36 -6.87 9.39 9.25
CA GLU A 36 -6.13 10.58 8.76
C GLU A 36 -6.45 10.89 7.29
N PHE A 37 -6.69 9.88 6.46
CA PHE A 37 -6.92 10.04 5.01
C PHE A 37 -8.27 10.73 4.68
N ARG A 38 -9.24 10.68 5.60
CA ARG A 38 -10.61 11.22 5.42
C ARG A 38 -10.74 12.70 5.68
N ALA A 39 -10.02 13.22 6.67
CA ALA A 39 -10.04 14.65 6.99
C ALA A 39 -9.59 15.49 5.78
N PHE A 40 -8.71 14.93 4.96
CA PHE A 40 -8.15 15.57 3.77
C PHE A 40 -9.06 15.51 2.51
N LEU A 41 -10.01 14.57 2.40
CA LEU A 41 -10.71 14.25 1.13
C LEU A 41 -12.21 14.60 1.07
N ASN A 42 -12.67 15.57 1.86
CA ASN A 42 -14.07 16.05 1.93
C ASN A 42 -15.03 15.15 2.73
N GLY A 43 -15.11 15.39 4.05
CA GLY A 43 -16.34 15.64 4.83
C GLY A 43 -17.50 14.63 4.89
N LYS A 44 -17.58 13.59 4.05
CA LYS A 44 -18.70 12.63 4.07
C LYS A 44 -18.36 11.40 4.90
N LYS A 45 -19.20 11.12 5.91
CA LYS A 45 -19.19 9.88 6.72
C LYS A 45 -19.53 8.67 5.85
N ARG A 46 -18.52 8.02 5.24
CA ARG A 46 -18.66 6.68 4.67
C ARG A 46 -18.09 5.64 5.64
N LYS A 47 -18.64 4.42 5.65
CA LYS A 47 -18.18 3.29 6.49
C LYS A 47 -16.68 3.03 6.37
N GLU A 48 -16.10 2.46 7.41
CA GLU A 48 -14.66 2.21 7.54
C GLU A 48 -14.04 1.43 6.38
N THR A 49 -13.11 2.07 5.66
CA THR A 49 -12.48 1.54 4.45
C THR A 49 -10.97 1.58 4.61
N GLN A 50 -10.42 0.57 5.28
CA GLN A 50 -8.99 0.31 5.32
C GLN A 50 -8.49 -0.05 3.91
N LYS A 51 -7.58 0.74 3.34
CA LYS A 51 -7.05 0.52 1.99
C LYS A 51 -5.96 -0.53 2.01
N LYS A 52 -6.05 -1.48 1.08
CA LYS A 52 -5.19 -2.66 0.99
C LYS A 52 -4.95 -3.04 -0.47
N PHE A 53 -3.79 -3.59 -0.75
CA PHE A 53 -3.48 -4.18 -2.05
C PHE A 53 -4.04 -5.60 -2.09
N TRP A 54 -4.74 -5.92 -3.17
CA TRP A 54 -5.16 -7.29 -3.45
C TRP A 54 -4.00 -8.08 -4.05
N ILE A 55 -3.93 -9.38 -3.77
CA ILE A 55 -2.87 -10.26 -4.30
C ILE A 55 -2.80 -10.34 -5.83
N ARG A 56 -3.82 -9.87 -6.54
CA ARG A 56 -3.85 -9.79 -8.01
C ARG A 56 -3.29 -8.50 -8.58
N HIS A 57 -3.00 -7.52 -7.72
CA HIS A 57 -2.57 -6.20 -8.16
C HIS A 57 -1.10 -6.21 -8.58
N ASN A 58 -0.82 -5.54 -9.70
CA ASN A 58 0.51 -5.09 -10.10
C ASN A 58 0.35 -3.67 -10.66
N TRP A 59 0.55 -2.68 -9.80
CA TRP A 59 0.29 -1.28 -10.14
C TRP A 59 1.60 -0.52 -10.31
N GLU A 60 1.63 0.39 -11.27
CA GLU A 60 2.67 1.39 -11.40
C GLU A 60 2.00 2.70 -11.78
N VAL A 61 2.04 3.68 -10.86
CA VAL A 61 1.30 4.94 -10.99
C VAL A 61 2.28 6.08 -10.77
N ALA A 62 2.19 7.09 -11.64
CA ALA A 62 2.94 8.33 -11.50
C ALA A 62 1.97 9.52 -11.39
N GLU A 63 2.26 10.45 -10.49
CA GLU A 63 1.47 11.65 -10.24
C GLU A 63 2.31 12.67 -9.47
N ALA A 64 2.20 13.95 -9.80
CA ALA A 64 2.83 15.07 -9.08
C ALA A 64 4.35 14.91 -8.83
N GLY A 65 5.08 14.30 -9.78
CA GLY A 65 6.53 14.10 -9.66
C GLY A 65 6.95 12.91 -8.79
N TRP A 66 5.99 12.11 -8.33
CA TRP A 66 6.21 10.87 -7.60
C TRP A 66 5.75 9.65 -8.41
N THR A 67 6.29 8.49 -8.08
CA THR A 67 5.84 7.20 -8.62
C THR A 67 5.72 6.20 -7.48
N ILE A 68 4.66 5.41 -7.49
CA ILE A 68 4.48 4.24 -6.62
C ILE A 68 4.29 3.00 -7.49
N LYS A 69 5.00 1.93 -7.16
CA LYS A 69 4.85 0.64 -7.81
C LYS A 69 4.59 -0.43 -6.77
N PHE A 70 3.58 -1.25 -7.00
CA PHE A 70 3.30 -2.44 -6.21
C PHE A 70 3.41 -3.66 -7.11
N LYS A 71 4.12 -4.70 -6.65
CA LYS A 71 4.16 -6.02 -7.28
C LYS A 71 3.80 -7.08 -6.26
N THR A 72 2.91 -7.99 -6.66
CA THR A 72 2.47 -9.10 -5.82
C THR A 72 3.55 -10.17 -5.65
N ALA A 73 3.44 -10.96 -4.58
CA ALA A 73 4.23 -12.15 -4.36
C ALA A 73 3.69 -13.37 -5.13
N PHE A 74 2.41 -13.38 -5.51
CA PHE A 74 1.76 -14.58 -6.07
C PHE A 74 2.14 -14.82 -7.54
N GLU A 75 2.76 -15.96 -7.85
CA GLU A 75 3.24 -16.32 -9.19
C GLU A 75 2.13 -16.33 -10.24
N THR A 76 0.94 -16.83 -9.88
CA THR A 76 -0.24 -16.85 -10.76
C THR A 76 -0.70 -15.45 -11.19
N PHE A 77 -0.20 -14.41 -10.54
CA PHE A 77 -0.45 -13.00 -10.85
C PHE A 77 0.86 -12.25 -11.17
N GLY A 78 1.91 -12.93 -11.62
CA GLY A 78 3.18 -12.31 -12.06
C GLY A 78 4.15 -11.97 -10.93
N GLY A 79 3.92 -12.48 -9.71
CA GLY A 79 4.85 -12.43 -8.59
C GLY A 79 5.99 -13.45 -8.70
N ASP A 80 6.79 -13.56 -7.65
CA ASP A 80 7.98 -14.43 -7.58
C ASP A 80 7.87 -15.57 -6.53
N GLY A 81 6.68 -15.75 -5.96
CA GLY A 81 6.38 -16.70 -4.90
C GLY A 81 6.90 -16.33 -3.52
N LYS A 82 7.58 -15.18 -3.36
CA LYS A 82 8.38 -14.90 -2.15
C LYS A 82 8.06 -13.56 -1.49
N PHE A 83 7.95 -12.47 -2.26
CA PHE A 83 7.85 -11.13 -1.68
C PHE A 83 6.78 -10.28 -2.36
N PHE A 84 6.06 -9.52 -1.54
CA PHE A 84 5.39 -8.31 -1.99
C PHE A 84 6.42 -7.20 -2.10
N TYR A 85 6.38 -6.45 -3.19
CA TYR A 85 7.31 -5.36 -3.44
C TYR A 85 6.56 -4.04 -3.50
N LEU A 86 7.09 -3.03 -2.82
CA LEU A 86 6.61 -1.67 -2.89
C LEU A 86 7.77 -0.73 -3.22
N TRP A 87 7.71 -0.06 -4.37
CA TRP A 87 8.64 1.00 -4.73
C TRP A 87 7.98 2.36 -4.59
N ILE A 88 8.76 3.33 -4.11
CA ILE A 88 8.43 4.76 -4.17
C ILE A 88 9.63 5.50 -4.75
N SER A 89 9.37 6.45 -5.64
CA SER A 89 10.40 7.34 -6.17
C SER A 89 9.87 8.76 -6.35
N LYS A 90 10.78 9.74 -6.22
CA LYS A 90 10.55 11.15 -6.54
C LYS A 90 11.48 11.53 -7.70
N LYS A 91 11.02 12.37 -8.62
CA LYS A 91 11.74 12.80 -9.84
C LYS A 91 13.15 13.37 -9.56
N GLU A 92 13.37 13.95 -8.38
CA GLU A 92 14.63 14.59 -7.96
C GLU A 92 15.56 13.69 -7.14
N GLY A 93 15.23 12.40 -7.00
CA GLY A 93 15.98 11.43 -6.19
C GLY A 93 15.06 10.65 -5.26
N GLY A 94 15.26 9.33 -5.17
CA GLY A 94 14.37 8.45 -4.39
C GLY A 94 14.32 8.85 -2.91
N ALA A 95 13.11 9.14 -2.41
CA ALA A 95 12.89 9.47 -1.01
C ALA A 95 12.90 8.19 -0.17
N LYS A 96 13.86 8.08 0.77
CA LYS A 96 13.88 6.97 1.72
C LYS A 96 12.57 6.94 2.47
N PHE A 97 12.07 5.74 2.74
CA PHE A 97 10.84 5.57 3.50
C PHE A 97 10.95 4.32 4.37
N LYS A 98 10.06 4.24 5.34
CA LYS A 98 9.76 2.99 6.03
C LYS A 98 8.29 2.68 5.89
N ALA A 99 7.94 1.42 6.08
CA ALA A 99 6.55 1.01 6.13
C ALA A 99 6.30 -0.07 7.17
N THR A 100 5.14 0.02 7.82
CA THR A 100 4.58 -1.12 8.53
C THR A 100 3.73 -1.92 7.56
N ALA A 101 4.15 -3.15 7.27
CA ALA A 101 3.46 -4.07 6.38
C ALA A 101 2.74 -5.17 7.17
N GLN A 102 1.58 -5.63 6.69
CA GLN A 102 0.83 -6.75 7.27
C GLN A 102 -0.02 -7.46 6.22
N GLN A 103 -0.21 -8.77 6.39
CA GLN A 103 -1.12 -9.60 5.58
C GLN A 103 -2.50 -9.62 6.23
N ILE A 104 -3.55 -9.59 5.41
CA ILE A 104 -4.94 -9.46 5.86
C ILE A 104 -5.81 -10.53 5.21
N ASN A 105 -6.48 -11.32 6.03
CA ASN A 105 -7.39 -12.38 5.59
C ASN A 105 -8.59 -11.77 4.85
N SER A 106 -8.93 -12.33 3.69
CA SER A 106 -10.01 -11.82 2.85
C SER A 106 -11.41 -12.11 3.39
N LEU A 107 -11.57 -13.10 4.27
CA LEU A 107 -12.86 -13.54 4.77
C LEU A 107 -13.25 -12.81 6.05
N ASN A 108 -12.36 -12.79 7.05
CA ASN A 108 -12.64 -12.26 8.39
C ASN A 108 -11.88 -10.97 8.71
N GLY A 109 -10.97 -10.51 7.85
CA GLY A 109 -10.18 -9.29 8.08
C GLY A 109 -9.04 -9.42 9.08
N GLU A 110 -8.73 -10.64 9.53
CA GLU A 110 -7.62 -10.93 10.46
C GLU A 110 -6.28 -10.40 9.92
N GLU A 111 -5.56 -9.65 10.74
CA GLU A 111 -4.28 -9.01 10.39
C GLU A 111 -3.13 -9.76 11.07
N VAL A 112 -2.14 -10.20 10.28
CA VAL A 112 -1.06 -11.08 10.75
C VAL A 112 0.28 -10.66 10.15
N TYR A 113 1.36 -11.20 10.74
CA TYR A 113 2.74 -11.03 10.26
C TYR A 113 3.15 -9.56 10.09
N GLN A 114 2.72 -8.70 11.01
CA GLN A 114 3.10 -7.30 11.01
C GLN A 114 4.61 -7.14 11.12
N ARG A 115 5.22 -6.33 10.23
CA ARG A 115 6.64 -5.97 10.29
C ARG A 115 6.86 -4.51 9.92
N GLU A 116 7.75 -3.85 10.63
CA GLU A 116 8.34 -2.59 10.17
C GLU A 116 9.51 -2.90 9.24
N LEU A 117 9.55 -2.21 8.10
CA LEU A 117 10.53 -2.40 7.04
C LEU A 117 11.06 -1.04 6.63
N GLN A 118 12.37 -0.95 6.41
CA GLN A 118 13.00 0.24 5.86
C GLN A 118 13.29 0.03 4.38
N SER A 119 13.17 1.10 3.60
CA SER A 119 13.43 1.03 2.16
C SER A 119 14.93 0.95 1.87
N GLU A 120 15.25 0.14 0.88
CA GLU A 120 16.60 0.05 0.31
C GLU A 120 16.63 0.71 -1.06
N LYS A 121 17.79 1.25 -1.44
CA LYS A 121 17.97 1.86 -2.76
C LYS A 121 17.95 0.76 -3.83
N ASP A 122 17.09 0.94 -4.83
CA ASP A 122 16.97 0.07 -5.99
C ASP A 122 17.01 0.94 -7.25
N GLY A 123 18.21 1.10 -7.82
CA GLY A 123 18.46 2.06 -8.90
C GLY A 123 18.14 3.50 -8.48
N THR A 124 17.15 4.11 -9.15
CA THR A 124 16.64 5.46 -8.87
C THR A 124 15.47 5.47 -7.89
N ARG A 125 15.01 4.29 -7.45
CA ARG A 125 13.85 4.11 -6.57
C ARG A 125 14.27 3.66 -5.18
N GLN A 126 13.34 3.73 -4.26
CA GLN A 126 13.44 3.11 -2.94
C GLN A 126 12.45 1.94 -2.90
N LEU A 127 12.87 0.80 -2.36
CA LEU A 127 12.14 -0.46 -2.39
C LEU A 127 11.99 -1.05 -1.00
N ILE A 128 10.80 -1.58 -0.69
CA ILE A 128 10.56 -2.49 0.41
C ILE A 128 10.16 -3.87 -0.13
N LYS A 129 10.81 -4.91 0.38
CA LYS A 129 10.45 -6.32 0.16
C LYS A 129 9.78 -6.87 1.41
N TYR A 130 8.53 -7.30 1.29
CA TYR A 130 7.78 -7.89 2.40
C TYR A 130 7.44 -9.36 2.11
N LYS A 131 8.00 -10.27 2.91
CA LYS A 131 7.89 -11.71 2.68
C LYS A 131 6.43 -12.17 2.76
N GLN A 132 5.98 -12.90 1.75
CA GLN A 132 4.72 -13.62 1.82
C GLN A 132 4.84 -14.72 2.87
N ALA A 133 3.93 -14.70 3.85
CA ALA A 133 3.96 -15.61 4.99
C ALA A 133 2.70 -16.48 5.04
N THR A 134 1.62 -16.04 4.39
CA THR A 134 0.33 -16.75 4.34
C THR A 134 -0.24 -16.75 2.92
N GLY A 135 -1.34 -17.48 2.74
CA GLY A 135 -2.20 -17.40 1.55
C GLY A 135 -3.24 -16.27 1.60
N TYR A 136 -3.05 -15.26 2.47
CA TYR A 136 -4.04 -14.22 2.66
C TYR A 136 -4.17 -13.33 1.43
N GLY A 137 -5.42 -12.98 1.10
CA GLY A 137 -5.75 -12.26 -0.12
C GLY A 137 -5.30 -10.80 -0.16
N PHE A 138 -4.84 -10.21 0.94
CA PHE A 138 -4.53 -8.78 0.99
C PHE A 138 -3.24 -8.48 1.74
N VAL A 139 -2.60 -7.37 1.36
CA VAL A 139 -1.47 -6.75 2.07
C VAL A 139 -1.71 -5.26 2.24
N ARG A 140 -1.33 -4.68 3.38
CA ARG A 140 -1.37 -3.23 3.63
C ARG A 140 -0.01 -2.71 4.03
N PHE A 141 0.35 -1.54 3.51
CA PHE A 141 1.55 -0.78 3.86
C PHE A 141 1.16 0.57 4.44
N ASN A 142 1.54 0.85 5.68
CA ASN A 142 1.47 2.19 6.25
C ASN A 142 2.83 2.85 6.07
N ILE A 143 2.90 3.90 5.26
CA ILE A 143 4.16 4.45 4.74
C ILE A 143 4.57 5.68 5.56
N THR A 144 5.87 5.85 5.77
CA THR A 144 6.45 7.07 6.35
C THR A 144 7.72 7.43 5.59
N ILE A 145 7.75 8.60 4.96
CA ILE A 145 8.92 9.19 4.31
C ILE A 145 9.90 9.67 5.38
N LEU A 146 11.19 9.41 5.16
CA LEU A 146 12.31 9.74 6.05
C LEU A 146 13.01 11.03 5.62
#